data_AF-A0A540M5R9-F1
#
_entry.id   AF-A0A540M5R9-F1
#
_cell.length_a   1.000
_cell.length_b   1.000
_cell.length_c   1.000
_cell.angle_alpha   90.00
_cell.angle_beta   90.00
_cell.angle_gamma   90.00
#
_symmetry.space_group_name_H-M   'P 1'
#
loop_
_entity.id
_entity.type
_entity.pdbx_description
1 polymer ?
#
loop_
_entity_poly.entity_id
_entity_poly.type
_entity_poly.pdbx_seq_one_letter_code
_entity_poly.pdbx_strand_id
1 'polypeptide(L)'
;MADEKICKNKQQYDSDDGDDDGNEDTGSDCGLSLEKLNIGSRKKLVIFSLNGFIVHRVSIHNQTKIPSNRTPDGTYGSYLVFKRPFCEEFMQFCFERFEVGIWSSAQE
;
A
#
# COMPACT_ATOMS: atom_id res chain seq x y z
N MET A 1 -43.42 31.48 -12.21
CA MET A 1 -42.93 31.02 -13.52
C MET A 1 -41.97 32.07 -14.02
N ALA A 2 -40.69 31.84 -13.81
CA ALA A 2 -39.61 32.65 -14.36
C ALA A 2 -38.47 31.68 -14.67
N ASP A 3 -38.09 31.64 -15.95
CA ASP A 3 -37.24 30.65 -16.57
C ASP A 3 -35.76 30.78 -16.18
N GLU A 4 -35.16 29.64 -15.84
CA GLU A 4 -33.72 29.47 -15.62
C GLU A 4 -32.97 29.50 -16.96
N LYS A 5 -32.02 30.42 -17.09
CA LYS A 5 -31.10 30.51 -18.24
C LYS A 5 -30.02 29.44 -18.09
N ILE A 6 -30.15 28.36 -18.86
CA ILE A 6 -29.13 27.33 -19.07
C ILE A 6 -27.97 27.92 -19.88
N CYS A 7 -26.77 27.96 -19.29
CA CYS A 7 -25.53 28.26 -20.00
C CYS A 7 -24.90 26.95 -20.49
N LYS A 8 -25.00 26.69 -21.80
CA LYS A 8 -24.32 25.56 -22.47
C LYS A 8 -22.91 26.00 -22.85
N ASN A 9 -21.88 25.45 -22.21
CA ASN A 9 -20.53 25.48 -22.77
C ASN A 9 -20.23 24.12 -23.40
N LYS A 10 -20.17 24.15 -24.73
CA LYS A 10 -19.72 23.08 -25.61
C LYS A 10 -18.19 23.22 -25.73
N GLN A 11 -17.45 22.21 -25.30
CA GLN A 11 -16.08 22.02 -25.76
C GLN A 11 -16.02 20.69 -26.49
N GLN A 12 -15.68 20.83 -27.77
CA GLN A 12 -15.48 19.80 -28.77
C GLN A 12 -13.97 19.67 -28.92
N TYR A 13 -13.44 18.47 -28.71
CA TYR A 13 -12.06 18.11 -29.04
C TYR A 13 -12.04 16.66 -29.54
N ASP A 14 -11.18 16.46 -30.52
CA ASP A 14 -11.22 15.47 -31.59
C ASP A 14 -10.91 14.03 -31.15
N SER A 15 -11.47 13.06 -31.89
CA SER A 15 -11.08 11.66 -31.84
C SER A 15 -9.76 11.47 -32.60
N ASP A 16 -8.73 10.97 -31.93
CA ASP A 16 -7.50 10.45 -32.55
C ASP A 16 -7.37 8.98 -32.12
N ASP A 17 -7.51 8.08 -33.09
CA ASP A 17 -7.34 6.63 -32.93
C ASP A 17 -5.84 6.34 -32.86
N GLY A 18 -5.33 6.24 -31.63
CA GLY A 18 -3.99 5.72 -31.35
C GLY A 18 -4.09 4.29 -30.84
N ASP A 19 -3.69 3.33 -31.68
CA ASP A 19 -3.30 1.99 -31.25
C ASP A 19 -2.12 2.12 -30.27
N ASP A 20 -2.30 1.77 -29.00
CA ASP A 20 -1.20 1.68 -28.03
C ASP A 20 -1.23 0.33 -27.31
N ASP A 21 -0.08 -0.31 -27.42
CA ASP A 21 0.20 -1.70 -27.15
C ASP A 21 -0.02 -2.07 -25.68
N GLY A 22 -0.43 -3.32 -25.48
CA GLY A 22 -0.64 -3.90 -24.17
C GLY A 22 0.61 -3.78 -23.29
N ASN A 23 0.54 -2.90 -22.30
CA ASN A 23 1.46 -2.93 -21.18
C ASN A 23 0.91 -3.91 -20.15
N GLU A 24 1.16 -5.21 -20.38
CA GLU A 24 1.28 -6.15 -19.29
C GLU A 24 2.25 -5.55 -18.29
N ASP A 25 1.82 -5.37 -17.04
CA ASP A 25 2.66 -4.97 -15.91
C ASP A 25 3.78 -6.01 -15.74
N THR A 26 4.79 -5.88 -16.60
CA THR A 26 6.05 -6.57 -16.53
C THR A 26 6.76 -5.90 -15.40
N GLY A 27 6.43 -6.38 -14.19
CA GLY A 27 6.94 -5.88 -12.92
C GLY A 27 8.38 -5.46 -13.11
N SER A 28 8.59 -4.14 -13.09
CA SER A 28 9.86 -3.53 -13.40
C SER A 28 10.92 -4.27 -12.61
N ASP A 29 11.75 -5.03 -13.32
CA ASP A 29 12.92 -5.70 -12.75
C ASP A 29 13.78 -4.58 -12.20
N CYS A 30 13.56 -4.24 -10.93
CA CYS A 30 14.44 -3.37 -10.21
C CYS A 30 15.75 -4.15 -10.23
N GLY A 31 16.71 -3.76 -11.06
CA GLY A 31 17.97 -4.50 -11.37
C GLY A 31 18.88 -4.80 -10.16
N LEU A 32 18.34 -4.73 -8.95
CA LEU A 32 18.72 -5.36 -7.72
C LEU A 32 18.60 -6.88 -7.83
N SER A 33 19.61 -7.51 -8.43
CA SER A 33 19.69 -8.97 -8.35
C SER A 33 19.82 -9.41 -6.88
N LEU A 34 18.92 -10.29 -6.43
CA LEU A 34 18.84 -10.78 -5.04
C LEU A 34 20.15 -11.44 -4.58
N GLU A 35 20.88 -12.04 -5.52
CA GLU A 35 22.22 -12.62 -5.35
C GLU A 35 23.31 -11.57 -5.10
N LYS A 36 23.13 -10.33 -5.56
CA LYS A 36 24.00 -9.17 -5.23
C LYS A 36 23.69 -8.57 -3.86
N LEU A 37 22.53 -8.87 -3.27
CA LEU A 37 22.21 -8.54 -1.88
C LEU A 37 22.80 -9.57 -0.90
N ASN A 38 23.92 -10.21 -1.24
CA ASN A 38 24.61 -11.08 -0.32
C ASN A 38 25.13 -10.25 0.86
N ILE A 39 24.40 -10.33 1.96
CA ILE A 39 24.61 -9.59 3.21
C ILE A 39 25.79 -10.18 4.02
N GLY A 40 26.67 -10.99 3.43
CA GLY A 40 27.78 -11.66 4.12
C GLY A 40 27.29 -12.86 4.92
N SER A 41 28.17 -13.46 5.74
CA SER A 41 27.87 -14.71 6.46
C SER A 41 26.86 -14.56 7.61
N ARG A 42 26.44 -13.34 7.93
CA ARG A 42 25.50 -13.04 9.02
C ARG A 42 24.36 -12.18 8.51
N LYS A 43 23.15 -12.49 8.95
CA LYS A 43 21.96 -11.67 8.66
C LYS A 43 22.15 -10.26 9.25
N LYS A 44 21.81 -9.23 8.46
CA LYS A 44 21.74 -7.85 8.95
C LYS A 44 20.43 -7.64 9.71
N LEU A 45 20.45 -6.75 10.70
CA LEU A 45 19.24 -6.30 11.39
C LEU A 45 18.49 -5.30 10.51
N VAL A 46 17.21 -5.57 10.24
CA VAL A 46 16.25 -4.65 9.64
C VAL A 46 15.19 -4.32 10.67
N ILE A 47 14.96 -3.02 10.89
CA ILE A 47 13.97 -2.54 11.85
C ILE A 47 12.79 -1.95 11.10
N PHE A 48 11.60 -2.51 11.30
CA PHE A 48 10.37 -2.01 10.69
C PHE A 48 9.56 -1.17 11.66
N SER A 49 9.02 -0.06 11.15
CA SER A 49 7.91 0.63 11.79
C SER A 49 6.61 -0.14 11.54
N LEU A 50 5.84 -0.45 12.59
CA LEU A 50 4.56 -1.17 12.43
C LEU A 50 3.57 -0.40 11.54
N ASN A 51 3.51 0.91 11.70
CA ASN A 51 2.54 1.76 11.01
C ASN A 51 2.86 1.86 9.52
N GLY A 52 1.88 1.46 8.70
CA GLY A 52 1.90 1.69 7.24
C GLY A 52 2.83 0.78 6.46
N PHE A 53 3.74 0.05 7.13
CA PHE A 53 4.63 -0.89 6.47
C PHE A 53 4.05 -2.30 6.47
N ILE A 54 3.82 -2.87 7.67
CA ILE A 54 3.30 -4.22 7.87
C ILE A 54 1.78 -4.19 8.04
N VAL A 55 1.30 -3.25 8.86
CA VAL A 55 -0.12 -3.12 9.19
C VAL A 55 -0.61 -1.70 9.01
N HIS A 56 -1.87 -1.57 8.61
CA HIS A 56 -2.61 -0.32 8.67
C HIS A 56 -3.49 -0.33 9.93
N ARG A 57 -3.16 0.52 10.90
CA ARG A 57 -3.91 0.66 12.15
C ARG A 57 -4.78 1.91 12.10
N VAL A 58 -6.06 1.78 12.44
CA VAL A 58 -7.03 2.88 12.44
C VAL A 58 -7.78 2.91 13.76
N SER A 59 -7.92 4.09 14.38
CA SER A 59 -8.76 4.22 15.58
C SER A 59 -10.24 4.06 15.22
N ILE A 60 -11.00 3.32 16.02
CA ILE A 60 -12.45 3.16 15.86
C ILE A 60 -13.20 4.50 15.84
N HIS A 61 -12.63 5.53 16.48
CA HIS A 61 -13.23 6.86 16.52
C HIS A 61 -13.02 7.64 15.21
N ASN A 62 -12.13 7.17 14.33
CA ASN A 62 -11.79 7.84 13.08
C ASN A 62 -12.47 7.16 11.88
N GLN A 63 -13.80 7.27 11.82
CA GLN A 63 -14.61 6.55 10.83
C GLN A 63 -14.22 6.86 9.37
N THR A 64 -13.75 8.08 9.08
CA THR A 64 -13.34 8.47 7.73
C THR A 64 -12.07 7.77 7.25
N LYS A 65 -11.25 7.26 8.17
CA LYS A 65 -10.03 6.50 7.84
C LYS A 65 -10.26 4.99 7.84
N ILE A 66 -11.44 4.51 8.24
CA ILE A 66 -11.74 3.08 8.24
C ILE A 66 -12.04 2.64 6.80
N PRO A 67 -11.29 1.68 6.24
CA PRO A 67 -11.59 1.11 4.93
C PRO A 67 -13.03 0.56 4.89
N SER A 68 -13.86 1.05 3.96
CA SER A 68 -15.25 0.61 3.79
C SER A 68 -15.38 -0.70 3.00
N ASN A 69 -14.34 -1.06 2.24
CA ASN A 69 -14.34 -2.19 1.31
C ASN A 69 -13.80 -3.50 1.91
N ARG A 70 -13.39 -3.51 3.18
CA ARG A 70 -12.88 -4.72 3.85
C ARG A 70 -13.12 -4.68 5.34
N THR A 71 -13.28 -5.87 5.92
CA THR A 71 -13.31 -6.04 7.37
C THR A 71 -11.90 -5.97 7.97
N PRO A 72 -11.75 -5.52 9.22
CA PRO A 72 -10.47 -5.56 9.90
C PRO A 72 -10.01 -7.01 10.10
N ASP A 73 -8.71 -7.24 9.96
CA ASP A 73 -8.07 -8.53 10.22
C ASP A 73 -7.96 -8.81 11.72
N GLY A 74 -8.01 -7.76 12.54
CA GLY A 74 -7.99 -7.88 13.99
C GLY A 74 -8.34 -6.56 14.69
N THR A 75 -8.45 -6.63 16.01
CA THR A 75 -8.67 -5.45 16.86
C THR A 75 -7.69 -5.48 18.03
N TYR A 76 -7.20 -4.30 18.40
CA TYR A 76 -6.32 -4.12 19.55
C TYR A 76 -6.71 -2.83 20.27
N GLY A 77 -7.29 -2.96 21.46
CA GLY A 77 -7.88 -1.84 22.19
C GLY A 77 -8.93 -1.11 21.35
N SER A 78 -8.80 0.21 21.22
CA SER A 78 -9.66 1.08 20.40
C SER A 78 -9.20 1.20 18.94
N TYR A 79 -8.38 0.26 18.47
CA TYR A 79 -7.85 0.27 17.10
C TYR A 79 -8.26 -0.98 16.31
N LEU A 80 -8.65 -0.74 15.06
CA LEU A 80 -8.81 -1.74 14.02
C LEU A 80 -7.46 -1.95 13.32
N VAL A 81 -7.10 -3.21 13.11
CA VAL A 81 -5.85 -3.60 12.45
C VAL A 81 -6.20 -4.24 11.12
N PHE A 82 -5.57 -3.73 10.06
CA PHE A 82 -5.68 -4.30 8.73
C PHE A 82 -4.30 -4.71 8.23
N LYS A 83 -4.13 -5.98 7.86
CA LYS A 83 -2.91 -6.49 7.23
C LYS A 83 -2.74 -5.85 5.85
N ARG A 84 -1.50 -5.57 5.48
CA ARG A 84 -1.19 -5.10 4.13
C ARG A 84 -1.22 -6.31 3.17
N PRO A 85 -1.72 -6.16 1.93
CA PRO A 85 -1.59 -7.22 0.93
C PRO A 85 -0.14 -7.68 0.77
N PHE A 86 0.07 -8.99 0.59
CA PHE A 86 1.39 -9.63 0.44
C PHE A 86 2.34 -9.49 1.63
N CYS A 87 1.84 -9.04 2.79
CA CYS A 87 2.67 -8.80 3.95
C CYS A 87 3.26 -10.09 4.53
N GLU A 88 2.56 -11.22 4.40
CA GLU A 88 3.02 -12.50 4.94
C GLU A 88 4.24 -13.01 4.16
N GLU A 89 4.15 -13.01 2.83
CA GLU A 89 5.23 -13.37 1.92
C GLU A 89 6.42 -12.41 2.07
N PHE A 90 6.14 -11.11 2.23
CA PHE A 90 7.16 -10.11 2.51
C PHE A 90 7.90 -10.38 3.83
N MET A 91 7.17 -10.68 4.90
CA MET A 91 7.80 -10.97 6.20
C MET A 91 8.60 -12.26 6.15
N GLN A 92 8.09 -13.29 5.49
CA GLN A 92 8.81 -14.55 5.25
C GLN A 92 10.13 -14.30 4.51
N PHE A 93 10.09 -13.51 3.42
CA PHE A 93 11.27 -13.07 2.69
C PHE A 93 12.27 -12.36 3.60
N CYS A 94 11.79 -11.50 4.49
CA CYS A 94 12.65 -10.78 5.44
C CYS A 94 13.30 -11.73 6.45
N PHE A 95 12.55 -12.66 7.04
CA PHE A 95 13.09 -13.62 8.02
C PHE A 95 14.13 -14.55 7.42
N GLU A 96 14.05 -14.87 6.14
CA GLU A 96 15.05 -15.68 5.44
C GLU A 96 16.41 -14.96 5.35
N ARG A 97 16.41 -13.64 5.17
CA ARG A 97 17.60 -12.86 4.78
C ARG A 97 18.12 -11.91 5.86
N PHE A 98 17.27 -11.55 6.82
CA PHE A 98 17.53 -10.53 7.83
C PHE A 98 17.14 -11.01 9.23
N GLU A 99 17.79 -10.45 10.23
CA GLU A 99 17.20 -10.39 11.56
C GLU A 99 16.19 -9.25 11.57
N VAL A 100 14.97 -9.51 12.03
CA VAL A 100 13.88 -8.55 11.92
C VAL A 100 13.54 -8.03 13.30
N GLY A 101 13.73 -6.73 13.51
CA GLY A 101 13.29 -5.99 14.68
C GLY A 101 12.03 -5.19 14.38
N ILE A 102 11.16 -5.04 15.38
CA ILE A 102 10.00 -4.16 15.29
C ILE A 102 10.23 -2.96 16.18
N TRP A 103 10.04 -1.76 15.63
CA TRP A 103 10.03 -0.52 16.39
C TRP A 103 8.67 0.16 16.25
N SER A 104 8.14 0.66 17.35
CA SER A 104 6.89 1.39 17.37
C SER A 104 7.02 2.61 18.27
N SER A 105 6.55 3.75 17.78
CA SER A 105 6.29 4.93 18.61
C SER A 105 4.86 4.95 19.15
N ALA A 106 4.04 3.96 18.79
CA ALA A 106 2.69 3.85 19.34
C ALA A 106 2.79 3.60 20.85
N GLN A 107 2.08 4.42 21.62
CA GLN A 107 1.84 4.16 23.02
C GLN A 107 0.83 3.02 23.17
N GLU A 108 1.01 2.22 24.21
CA GLU A 108 0.10 1.12 24.61
C GLU A 108 -1.29 1.64 24.98
#